data_AF-N9YV97-F1
#
_entry.id   AF-N9YV97-F1
#
_cell.length_a   1.000
_cell.length_b   1.000
_cell.length_c   1.000
_cell.angle_alpha   90.00
_cell.angle_beta   90.00
_cell.angle_gamma   90.00
#
_symmetry.space_group_name_H-M   'P 1'
#
loop_
_entity.id
_entity.type
_entity.pdbx_description
1 polymer ?
#
loop_
_entity_poly.entity_id
_entity_poly.type
_entity_poly.pdbx_seq_one_letter_code
_entity_poly.pdbx_strand_id
1 'polypeptide(L)'
;RVSKDGRPANSKSYMWVYRTGKGYGDTPIILYEYQKTWKADHPREFLKGFTGTVVCDGYSAYRKLDRESETIVFAGCWTHARRYFADALKALPKQDHQAAKDTVAYEATKRIGAIYHLDTQLADLKPDDRKKQRQINLKPLVEAFFVWAKEIQTSGRLTKGKTLEGINYCINQEEALKVFLDDGEVPLDNNATEGSLRSLCLHKHAWKLIDSIDGAQSSAIIYSITETAKANNLNPFRYLKYILTVMKEHQEDTDYRFMEELLPWSEQLPEICKSKTKTTNV
;
A
#
# COMPACT_ATOMS: atom_id res chain seq x y z
N ARG A 1 7.96 10.96 -15.51
CA ARG A 1 9.00 10.54 -16.48
C ARG A 1 10.21 11.38 -16.17
N VAL A 2 11.42 10.84 -16.27
CA VAL A 2 12.64 11.62 -16.09
C VAL A 2 13.34 11.58 -17.44
N SER A 3 13.44 12.73 -18.13
CA SER A 3 14.00 12.76 -19.49
C SER A 3 15.53 12.82 -19.50
N LYS A 4 16.14 13.31 -18.41
CA LYS A 4 17.59 13.43 -18.22
C LYS A 4 18.14 12.30 -17.35
N ASP A 5 17.95 11.05 -17.77
CA ASP A 5 18.42 9.87 -17.02
C ASP A 5 19.36 8.93 -17.81
N GLY A 6 19.75 9.34 -19.02
CA GLY A 6 20.65 8.61 -19.92
C GLY A 6 20.00 7.45 -20.66
N ARG A 7 18.69 7.19 -20.47
CA ARG A 7 17.95 6.14 -21.18
C ARG A 7 17.23 6.68 -22.42
N PRO A 8 16.76 5.81 -23.34
CA PRO A 8 16.01 6.25 -24.50
C PRO A 8 14.82 7.14 -24.12
N ALA A 9 14.49 8.10 -24.99
CA ALA A 9 13.32 8.95 -24.84
C ALA A 9 12.06 8.09 -24.59
N ASN A 10 11.16 8.59 -23.73
CA ASN A 10 9.96 7.88 -23.27
C ASN A 10 10.18 6.69 -22.32
N SER A 11 11.41 6.47 -21.82
CA SER A 11 11.64 5.48 -20.75
C SER A 11 10.76 5.73 -19.53
N LYS A 12 10.18 4.65 -18.99
CA LYS A 12 9.38 4.70 -17.76
C LYS A 12 10.32 4.76 -16.55
N SER A 13 9.97 5.60 -15.58
CA SER A 13 10.56 5.63 -14.24
C SER A 13 9.45 5.42 -13.22
N TYR A 14 9.82 5.00 -12.02
CA TYR A 14 8.90 4.53 -11.01
C TYR A 14 9.16 5.26 -9.69
N MET A 15 8.09 5.52 -8.96
CA MET A 15 8.15 5.99 -7.58
C MET A 15 7.51 4.91 -6.73
N TRP A 16 8.31 4.28 -5.89
CA TRP A 16 7.86 3.32 -4.90
C TRP A 16 7.39 4.07 -3.67
N VAL A 17 6.42 3.51 -2.96
CA VAL A 17 5.94 4.06 -1.69
C VAL A 17 5.89 2.95 -0.67
N TYR A 18 6.56 3.19 0.44
CA TYR A 18 6.56 2.32 1.62
C TYR A 18 5.98 3.10 2.76
N ARG A 19 5.15 2.46 3.58
CA ARG A 19 4.57 3.12 4.74
C ARG A 19 4.36 2.13 5.87
N THR A 20 4.30 2.66 7.08
CA THR A 20 3.82 1.89 8.22
C THR A 20 2.37 1.45 7.99
N GLY A 21 2.03 0.29 8.55
CA GLY A 21 0.68 -0.28 8.45
C GLY A 21 -0.38 0.62 9.05
N LYS A 22 -1.64 0.49 8.60
CA LYS A 22 -2.75 1.32 9.08
C LYS A 22 -2.96 1.23 10.61
N GLY A 23 -2.67 0.07 11.20
CA GLY A 23 -2.75 -0.13 12.65
C GLY A 23 -1.65 0.57 13.46
N TYR A 24 -0.57 1.01 12.80
CA TYR A 24 0.58 1.62 13.45
C TYR A 24 0.42 3.15 13.46
N GLY A 25 -0.33 3.63 14.45
CA GLY A 25 -0.78 5.03 14.55
C GLY A 25 0.15 5.98 15.30
N ASP A 26 1.09 5.48 16.10
CA ASP A 26 1.91 6.32 16.99
C ASP A 26 3.01 7.07 16.24
N THR A 27 3.68 6.40 15.32
CA THR A 27 4.73 6.99 14.49
C THR A 27 4.51 6.61 13.02
N PRO A 28 3.48 7.18 12.35
CA PRO A 28 3.23 6.87 10.96
C PRO A 28 4.37 7.39 10.08
N ILE A 29 4.90 6.54 9.20
CA ILE A 29 5.98 6.88 8.27
C ILE A 29 5.52 6.61 6.84
N ILE A 30 5.78 7.55 5.93
CA ILE A 30 5.52 7.40 4.49
C ILE A 30 6.79 7.80 3.73
N LEU A 31 7.41 6.82 3.06
CA LEU A 31 8.65 6.98 2.31
C LEU A 31 8.40 6.77 0.83
N TYR A 32 8.91 7.70 0.02
CA TYR A 32 8.91 7.63 -1.43
C TYR A 32 10.32 7.34 -1.91
N GLU A 33 10.45 6.43 -2.86
CA GLU A 33 11.74 6.04 -3.43
C GLU A 33 11.66 6.08 -4.96
N TYR A 34 12.50 6.93 -5.56
CA TYR A 34 12.61 7.00 -7.02
C TYR A 34 13.49 5.87 -7.55
N GLN A 35 12.99 5.15 -8.54
CA GLN A 35 13.75 4.11 -9.24
C GLN A 35 13.61 4.20 -10.75
N LYS A 36 14.73 3.96 -11.45
CA LYS A 36 14.75 3.98 -12.93
C LYS A 36 13.93 2.84 -13.52
N THR A 37 13.88 1.69 -12.86
CA THR A 37 13.22 0.48 -13.38
C THR A 37 12.25 -0.11 -12.38
N TRP A 38 11.41 -1.05 -12.83
CA TRP A 38 10.50 -1.84 -12.00
C TRP A 38 11.09 -3.22 -11.72
N LYS A 39 12.38 -3.27 -11.38
CA LYS A 39 13.06 -4.55 -11.09
C LYS A 39 12.85 -4.94 -9.62
N ALA A 40 12.84 -6.25 -9.37
CA ALA A 40 12.72 -6.83 -8.04
C ALA A 40 13.86 -6.42 -7.08
N ASP A 41 15.01 -6.02 -7.62
CA ASP A 41 16.17 -5.65 -6.83
C ASP A 41 15.95 -4.39 -6.00
N HIS A 42 15.04 -3.50 -6.42
CA HIS A 42 14.74 -2.26 -5.69
C HIS A 42 14.03 -2.51 -4.35
N PRO A 43 12.86 -3.19 -4.32
CA PRO A 43 12.25 -3.54 -3.04
C PRO A 43 13.13 -4.50 -2.23
N ARG A 44 13.99 -5.31 -2.86
CA ARG A 44 14.97 -6.14 -2.13
C ARG A 44 15.95 -5.28 -1.34
N GLU A 45 16.56 -4.29 -1.98
CA GLU A 45 17.54 -3.43 -1.32
C GLU A 45 16.87 -2.53 -0.28
N PHE A 46 15.70 -1.98 -0.58
CA PHE A 46 14.96 -1.14 0.37
C PHE A 46 14.57 -1.90 1.64
N LEU A 47 14.11 -3.16 1.50
CA LEU A 47 13.67 -3.99 2.63
C LEU A 47 14.82 -4.79 3.26
N LYS A 48 16.07 -4.50 2.91
CA LYS A 48 17.22 -5.21 3.47
C LYS A 48 17.31 -5.01 4.98
N GLY A 49 17.34 -6.11 5.73
CA GLY A 49 17.34 -6.10 7.20
C GLY A 49 15.97 -5.88 7.84
N PHE A 50 14.90 -5.69 7.06
CA PHE A 50 13.55 -5.62 7.58
C PHE A 50 13.07 -6.99 8.08
N THR A 51 12.32 -6.98 9.18
CA THR A 51 11.65 -8.15 9.73
C THR A 51 10.19 -7.78 10.02
N GLY A 52 9.25 -8.58 9.51
CA GLY A 52 7.81 -8.34 9.69
C GLY A 52 7.02 -8.56 8.41
N THR A 53 5.81 -8.01 8.38
CA THR A 53 4.85 -8.24 7.28
C THR A 53 4.77 -7.04 6.33
N VAL A 54 4.86 -7.30 5.03
CA VAL A 54 4.66 -6.30 3.96
C VAL A 54 3.36 -6.58 3.23
N VAL A 55 2.40 -5.65 3.28
CA VAL A 55 1.16 -5.75 2.51
C VAL A 55 1.38 -5.17 1.11
N CYS A 56 1.28 -6.02 0.09
CA CYS A 56 1.56 -5.63 -1.29
C CYS A 56 0.46 -6.06 -2.26
N ASP A 57 0.55 -5.55 -3.48
CA ASP A 57 -0.22 -6.10 -4.59
C ASP A 57 0.37 -7.45 -5.03
N GLY A 58 -0.21 -8.03 -6.08
CA GLY A 58 0.25 -9.33 -6.57
C GLY A 58 1.46 -9.27 -7.50
N TYR A 59 2.31 -8.24 -7.43
CA TYR A 59 3.48 -8.14 -8.28
C TYR A 59 4.43 -9.32 -8.06
N SER A 60 4.85 -9.96 -9.15
CA SER A 60 5.60 -11.23 -9.11
C SER A 60 6.96 -11.14 -8.43
N ALA A 61 7.57 -9.95 -8.35
CA ALA A 61 8.82 -9.77 -7.60
C ALA A 61 8.66 -10.09 -6.12
N TYR A 62 7.53 -9.72 -5.51
CA TYR A 62 7.30 -9.98 -4.09
C TYR A 62 7.25 -11.47 -3.79
N ARG A 63 6.68 -12.28 -4.69
CA ARG A 63 6.71 -13.75 -4.55
C ARG A 63 8.11 -14.33 -4.59
N LYS A 64 9.03 -13.72 -5.36
CA LYS A 64 10.42 -14.14 -5.38
C LYS A 64 11.09 -13.78 -4.05
N LEU A 65 10.86 -12.56 -3.54
CA LEU A 65 11.39 -12.11 -2.27
C LEU A 65 10.84 -12.90 -1.08
N ASP A 66 9.56 -13.25 -1.11
CA ASP A 66 8.88 -14.08 -0.10
C ASP A 66 9.51 -15.48 0.02
N ARG A 67 9.95 -16.07 -1.10
CA ARG A 67 10.67 -17.35 -1.10
C ARG A 67 12.14 -17.25 -0.67
N GLU A 68 12.73 -16.07 -0.81
CA GLU A 68 14.14 -15.81 -0.51
C GLU A 68 14.34 -15.28 0.91
N SER A 69 13.31 -14.74 1.54
CA SER A 69 13.38 -14.10 2.85
C SER A 69 12.85 -15.01 3.95
N GLU A 70 13.62 -15.15 5.02
CA GLU A 70 13.19 -15.82 6.25
C GLU A 70 12.51 -14.87 7.25
N THR A 71 12.71 -13.55 7.06
CA THR A 71 12.28 -12.52 8.03
C THR A 71 11.09 -11.69 7.56
N ILE A 72 10.76 -11.73 6.27
CA ILE A 72 9.69 -10.94 5.68
C ILE A 72 8.56 -11.85 5.21
N VAL A 73 7.34 -11.56 5.66
CA VAL A 73 6.12 -12.20 5.17
C VAL A 73 5.41 -11.24 4.22
N PHE A 74 5.08 -11.68 2.99
CA PHE A 74 4.31 -10.86 2.06
C PHE A 74 2.80 -11.17 2.13
N ALA A 75 2.02 -10.21 2.61
CA ALA A 75 0.56 -10.27 2.67
C ALA A 75 -0.07 -9.70 1.39
N GLY A 76 -1.09 -10.39 0.87
CA GLY A 76 -1.80 -10.04 -0.34
C GLY A 76 -2.92 -9.02 -0.12
N CYS A 77 -3.12 -8.14 -1.10
CA CYS A 77 -4.20 -7.14 -1.07
C CYS A 77 -5.52 -7.65 -1.68
N TRP A 78 -6.57 -7.72 -0.86
CA TRP A 78 -7.92 -8.12 -1.30
C TRP A 78 -8.60 -7.09 -2.21
N THR A 79 -8.27 -5.79 -2.12
CA THR A 79 -8.76 -4.79 -3.08
C THR A 79 -8.30 -5.13 -4.50
N HIS A 80 -7.04 -5.55 -4.66
CA HIS A 80 -6.50 -5.95 -5.95
C HIS A 80 -7.17 -7.22 -6.50
N ALA A 81 -7.41 -8.21 -5.63
CA ALA A 81 -8.18 -9.40 -5.99
C ALA A 81 -9.60 -9.03 -6.48
N ARG A 82 -10.29 -8.15 -5.74
CA ARG A 82 -11.65 -7.70 -6.05
C ARG A 82 -11.74 -6.90 -7.35
N ARG A 83 -10.70 -6.15 -7.71
CA ARG A 83 -10.70 -5.23 -8.87
C ARG A 83 -10.99 -5.93 -10.19
N TYR A 84 -10.45 -7.13 -10.39
CA TYR A 84 -10.71 -7.92 -11.61
C TYR A 84 -12.20 -8.16 -11.85
N PHE A 85 -12.91 -8.57 -10.80
CA PHE A 85 -14.33 -8.86 -10.85
C PHE A 85 -15.16 -7.58 -10.97
N ALA A 86 -14.82 -6.54 -10.20
CA ALA A 86 -15.49 -5.25 -10.27
C ALA A 86 -15.38 -4.62 -11.67
N ASP A 87 -14.22 -4.72 -12.30
CA ASP A 87 -14.00 -4.24 -13.66
C ASP A 87 -14.76 -5.06 -14.70
N ALA A 88 -14.84 -6.38 -14.53
CA ALA A 88 -15.63 -7.24 -15.40
C ALA A 88 -17.11 -6.84 -15.37
N LEU A 89 -17.65 -6.56 -14.18
CA LEU A 89 -19.04 -6.11 -14.01
C LEU A 89 -19.27 -4.71 -14.59
N LYS A 90 -18.33 -3.77 -14.40
CA LYS A 90 -18.42 -2.41 -14.96
C LYS A 90 -18.41 -2.40 -16.49
N ALA A 91 -17.79 -3.39 -17.12
CA ALA A 91 -17.75 -3.52 -18.57
C ALA A 91 -19.06 -4.03 -19.17
N LEU A 92 -20.00 -4.53 -18.36
CA LEU A 92 -21.31 -4.99 -18.83
C LEU A 92 -22.18 -3.80 -19.27
N PRO A 93 -22.92 -3.92 -20.40
CA PRO A 93 -23.94 -2.95 -20.78
C PRO A 93 -24.94 -2.73 -19.65
N LYS A 94 -25.39 -1.48 -19.43
CA LYS A 94 -26.29 -1.13 -18.31
C LYS A 94 -27.56 -1.98 -18.27
N GLN A 95 -28.09 -2.35 -19.43
CA GLN A 95 -29.28 -3.20 -19.57
C GLN A 95 -29.09 -4.63 -19.03
N ASP A 96 -27.84 -5.11 -18.96
CA ASP A 96 -27.50 -6.47 -18.52
C ASP A 96 -27.08 -6.53 -17.05
N HIS A 97 -27.09 -5.39 -16.33
CA HIS A 97 -26.69 -5.33 -14.92
C HIS A 97 -27.60 -6.17 -14.02
N GLN A 98 -28.86 -6.37 -14.40
CA GLN A 98 -29.78 -7.24 -13.64
C GLN A 98 -29.42 -8.72 -13.81
N ALA A 99 -29.00 -9.14 -15.01
CA ALA A 99 -28.50 -10.48 -15.30
C ALA A 99 -27.09 -10.73 -14.73
N ALA A 100 -26.37 -9.67 -14.36
CA ALA A 100 -25.04 -9.79 -13.75
C ALA A 100 -25.05 -10.56 -12.43
N LYS A 101 -26.19 -10.63 -11.72
CA LYS A 101 -26.32 -11.29 -10.41
C LYS A 101 -25.97 -12.78 -10.43
N ASP A 102 -26.15 -13.44 -11.57
CA ASP A 102 -25.86 -14.88 -11.73
C ASP A 102 -24.45 -15.14 -12.27
N THR A 103 -23.63 -14.09 -12.42
CA THR A 103 -22.26 -14.22 -12.95
C THR A 103 -21.25 -14.55 -11.86
N VAL A 104 -20.18 -15.25 -12.25
CA VAL A 104 -19.04 -15.54 -11.38
C VAL A 104 -18.42 -14.25 -10.82
N ALA A 105 -18.35 -13.18 -11.60
CA ALA A 105 -17.79 -11.90 -11.15
C ALA A 105 -18.62 -11.25 -10.04
N TYR A 106 -19.94 -11.35 -10.13
CA TYR A 106 -20.83 -10.87 -9.08
C TYR A 106 -20.69 -11.69 -7.80
N GLU A 107 -20.70 -13.02 -7.92
CA GLU A 107 -20.52 -13.92 -6.78
C GLU A 107 -19.17 -13.72 -6.09
N ALA A 108 -18.07 -13.56 -6.85
CA ALA A 108 -16.76 -13.21 -6.30
C ALA A 108 -16.81 -11.90 -5.50
N THR A 109 -17.43 -10.85 -6.08
CA THR A 109 -17.54 -9.54 -5.43
C THR A 109 -18.36 -9.61 -4.15
N LYS A 110 -19.43 -10.43 -4.13
CA LYS A 110 -20.28 -10.67 -2.96
C LYS A 110 -19.52 -11.41 -1.85
N ARG A 111 -18.81 -12.49 -2.19
CA ARG A 111 -18.00 -13.26 -1.22
C ARG A 111 -16.90 -12.41 -0.60
N ILE A 112 -16.14 -11.68 -1.43
CA ILE A 112 -15.12 -10.74 -0.95
C ILE A 112 -15.76 -9.64 -0.09
N GLY A 113 -16.92 -9.11 -0.51
CA GLY A 113 -17.67 -8.11 0.27
C GLY A 113 -18.07 -8.60 1.66
N ALA A 114 -18.46 -9.87 1.81
CA ALA A 114 -18.77 -10.46 3.11
C ALA A 114 -17.54 -10.55 4.03
N ILE A 115 -16.37 -10.92 3.47
CA ILE A 115 -15.10 -10.94 4.21
C ILE A 115 -14.76 -9.54 4.74
N TYR A 116 -14.84 -8.51 3.88
CA TYR A 116 -14.62 -7.13 4.27
C TYR A 116 -15.60 -6.64 5.34
N HIS A 117 -16.88 -6.96 5.17
CA HIS A 117 -17.92 -6.54 6.08
C HIS A 117 -17.65 -7.04 7.50
N LEU A 118 -17.30 -8.32 7.65
CA LEU A 118 -16.97 -8.89 8.95
C LEU A 118 -15.65 -8.35 9.49
N ASP A 119 -14.60 -8.23 8.67
CA ASP A 119 -13.31 -7.70 9.16
C ASP A 119 -13.44 -6.26 9.68
N THR A 120 -14.29 -5.46 9.04
CA THR A 120 -14.54 -4.06 9.45
C THR A 120 -15.17 -3.98 10.83
N GLN A 121 -16.02 -4.95 11.20
CA GLN A 121 -16.62 -5.01 12.54
C GLN A 121 -15.58 -5.33 13.63
N LEU A 122 -14.39 -5.81 13.25
CA LEU A 122 -13.30 -6.15 14.17
C LEU A 122 -12.26 -5.03 14.28
N ALA A 123 -12.45 -3.88 13.62
CA ALA A 123 -11.43 -2.85 13.50
C ALA A 123 -10.99 -2.23 14.84
N ASP A 124 -11.91 -2.15 15.81
CA ASP A 124 -11.65 -1.56 17.14
C ASP A 124 -11.11 -2.58 18.15
N LEU A 125 -10.95 -3.85 17.76
CA LEU A 125 -10.38 -4.88 18.62
C LEU A 125 -8.86 -4.77 18.68
N LYS A 126 -8.28 -5.16 19.82
CA LYS A 126 -6.84 -5.34 19.94
C LYS A 126 -6.34 -6.42 18.96
N PRO A 127 -5.09 -6.35 18.48
CA PRO A 127 -4.58 -7.29 17.47
C PRO A 127 -4.81 -8.77 17.80
N ASP A 128 -4.54 -9.20 19.04
CA ASP A 128 -4.73 -10.60 19.46
C ASP A 128 -6.19 -11.05 19.42
N ASP A 129 -7.12 -10.18 19.84
CA ASP A 129 -8.55 -10.50 19.83
C ASP A 129 -9.11 -10.45 18.41
N ARG A 130 -8.64 -9.49 17.59
CA ARG A 130 -8.95 -9.44 16.16
C ARG A 130 -8.50 -10.71 15.46
N LYS A 131 -7.28 -11.20 15.73
CA LYS A 131 -6.77 -12.48 15.21
C LYS A 131 -7.68 -13.65 15.61
N LYS A 132 -8.04 -13.77 16.89
CA LYS A 132 -8.96 -14.83 17.34
C LYS A 132 -10.31 -14.79 16.60
N GLN A 133 -10.92 -13.61 16.50
CA GLN A 133 -12.19 -13.43 15.80
C GLN A 133 -12.07 -13.72 14.29
N ARG A 134 -10.94 -13.38 13.67
CA ARG A 134 -10.64 -13.74 12.28
C ARG A 134 -10.57 -15.25 12.08
N GLN A 135 -9.89 -15.98 12.96
CA GLN A 135 -9.81 -17.44 12.90
C GLN A 135 -11.19 -18.11 13.07
N ILE A 136 -12.06 -17.59 13.93
CA ILE A 136 -13.39 -18.17 14.18
C ILE A 136 -14.38 -17.81 13.06
N ASN A 137 -14.46 -16.52 12.69
CA ASN A 137 -15.55 -16.01 11.86
C ASN A 137 -15.16 -15.78 10.40
N LEU A 138 -13.92 -15.40 10.11
CA LEU A 138 -13.50 -15.06 8.74
C LEU A 138 -12.84 -16.22 8.01
N LYS A 139 -12.03 -17.04 8.71
CA LYS A 139 -11.34 -18.18 8.11
C LYS A 139 -12.29 -19.11 7.35
N PRO A 140 -13.47 -19.50 7.87
CA PRO A 140 -14.40 -20.34 7.11
C PRO A 140 -14.88 -19.70 5.80
N LEU A 141 -15.08 -18.38 5.77
CA LEU A 141 -15.49 -17.66 4.57
C LEU A 141 -14.36 -17.56 3.55
N VAL A 142 -13.13 -17.31 4.01
CA VAL A 142 -11.94 -17.25 3.16
C VAL A 142 -11.67 -18.63 2.54
N GLU A 143 -11.72 -19.70 3.33
CA GLU A 143 -11.57 -21.07 2.83
C GLU A 143 -12.67 -21.43 1.84
N ALA A 144 -13.94 -21.14 2.15
CA ALA A 144 -15.05 -21.36 1.24
C ALA A 144 -14.92 -20.55 -0.07
N PHE A 145 -14.35 -19.35 -0.03
CA PHE A 145 -14.03 -18.59 -1.23
C PHE A 145 -12.99 -19.29 -2.10
N PHE A 146 -11.90 -19.82 -1.52
CA PHE A 146 -10.86 -20.49 -2.28
C PHE A 146 -11.28 -21.85 -2.84
N VAL A 147 -12.07 -22.62 -2.09
CA VAL A 147 -12.70 -23.86 -2.59
C VAL A 147 -13.55 -23.53 -3.81
N TRP A 148 -14.45 -22.55 -3.69
CA TRP A 148 -15.29 -22.10 -4.80
C TRP A 148 -14.48 -21.59 -6.00
N ALA A 149 -13.42 -20.80 -5.76
CA ALA A 149 -12.59 -20.27 -6.84
C ALA A 149 -11.89 -21.39 -7.63
N LYS A 150 -11.40 -22.42 -6.94
CA LYS A 150 -10.78 -23.61 -7.56
C LYS A 150 -11.81 -24.40 -8.36
N GLU A 151 -13.01 -24.63 -7.83
CA GLU A 151 -14.11 -25.27 -8.57
C GLU A 151 -14.44 -24.52 -9.87
N ILE A 152 -14.53 -23.19 -9.83
CA ILE A 152 -14.75 -22.37 -11.02
C ILE A 152 -13.62 -22.56 -12.02
N GLN A 153 -12.36 -22.55 -11.57
CA GLN A 153 -11.20 -22.77 -12.44
C GLN A 153 -11.26 -24.14 -13.12
N THR A 154 -11.55 -25.21 -12.37
CA THR A 154 -11.60 -26.58 -12.89
C THR A 154 -12.83 -26.84 -13.78
N SER A 155 -13.94 -26.15 -13.54
CA SER A 155 -15.18 -26.32 -14.30
C SER A 155 -15.07 -25.95 -15.79
N GLY A 156 -14.03 -25.21 -16.18
CA GLY A 156 -13.86 -24.74 -17.56
C GLY A 156 -14.93 -23.73 -18.03
N ARG A 157 -15.82 -23.28 -17.12
CA ARG A 157 -16.92 -22.35 -17.43
C ARG A 157 -16.44 -20.98 -17.91
N LEU A 158 -15.20 -20.62 -17.60
CA LEU A 158 -14.55 -19.38 -18.02
C LEU A 158 -13.39 -19.71 -18.96
N THR A 159 -13.48 -19.30 -20.22
CA THR A 159 -12.44 -19.58 -21.23
C THR A 159 -11.47 -18.40 -21.42
N LYS A 160 -11.90 -17.17 -21.15
CA LYS A 160 -11.09 -15.94 -21.25
C LYS A 160 -11.72 -14.77 -20.49
N GLY A 161 -10.96 -13.70 -20.31
CA GLY A 161 -11.43 -12.40 -19.80
C GLY A 161 -11.12 -12.13 -18.33
N LYS A 162 -11.42 -10.91 -17.90
CA LYS A 162 -11.07 -10.38 -16.56
C LYS A 162 -11.54 -11.26 -15.40
N THR A 163 -12.69 -11.93 -15.53
CA THR A 163 -13.19 -12.84 -14.49
C THR A 163 -12.26 -14.04 -14.30
N LEU A 164 -11.78 -14.65 -15.39
CA LEU A 164 -10.83 -15.76 -15.31
C LEU A 164 -9.48 -15.29 -14.77
N GLU A 165 -9.01 -14.12 -15.22
CA GLU A 165 -7.81 -13.49 -14.68
C GLU A 165 -7.91 -13.27 -13.17
N GLY A 166 -9.07 -12.82 -12.68
CA GLY A 166 -9.34 -12.64 -11.25
C GLY A 166 -9.32 -13.95 -10.46
N ILE A 167 -9.95 -15.02 -10.97
CA ILE A 167 -9.90 -16.35 -10.34
C ILE A 167 -8.46 -16.86 -10.25
N ASN A 168 -7.72 -16.81 -11.36
CA ASN A 168 -6.32 -17.22 -11.40
C ASN A 168 -5.44 -16.36 -10.48
N TYR A 169 -5.69 -15.05 -10.42
CA TYR A 169 -5.00 -14.16 -9.51
C TYR A 169 -5.20 -14.59 -8.06
N CYS A 170 -6.45 -14.82 -7.65
CA CYS A 170 -6.78 -15.22 -6.28
C CYS A 170 -6.09 -16.54 -5.93
N ILE A 171 -6.25 -17.58 -6.75
CA ILE A 171 -5.66 -18.91 -6.50
C ILE A 171 -4.13 -18.81 -6.39
N ASN A 172 -3.49 -18.07 -7.31
CA ASN A 172 -2.04 -17.93 -7.28
C ASN A 172 -1.51 -17.09 -6.09
N GLN A 173 -2.38 -16.35 -5.41
CA GLN A 173 -2.07 -15.53 -4.24
C GLN A 173 -2.71 -16.08 -2.96
N GLU A 174 -3.19 -17.32 -2.95
CA GLU A 174 -4.01 -17.85 -1.86
C GLU A 174 -3.32 -17.74 -0.50
N GLU A 175 -2.05 -18.15 -0.41
CA GLU A 175 -1.28 -18.07 0.85
C GLU A 175 -1.10 -16.61 1.30
N ALA A 176 -0.68 -15.72 0.41
CA ALA A 176 -0.52 -14.30 0.71
C ALA A 176 -1.84 -13.63 1.14
N LEU A 177 -2.96 -13.98 0.49
CA LEU A 177 -4.29 -13.45 0.82
C LEU A 177 -4.84 -14.00 2.14
N LYS A 178 -4.27 -15.07 2.70
CA LYS A 178 -4.65 -15.62 4.01
C LYS A 178 -3.85 -15.03 5.18
N VAL A 179 -2.70 -14.41 4.95
CA VAL A 179 -1.81 -13.89 6.01
C VAL A 179 -2.54 -13.02 7.04
N PHE A 180 -3.49 -12.18 6.62
CA PHE A 180 -4.25 -11.31 7.53
C PHE A 180 -5.06 -12.09 8.59
N LEU A 181 -5.39 -13.37 8.35
CA LEU A 181 -6.11 -14.21 9.32
C LEU A 181 -5.24 -14.52 10.54
N ASP A 182 -3.92 -14.58 10.36
CA ASP A 182 -2.98 -15.02 11.39
C ASP A 182 -2.30 -13.86 12.14
N ASP A 183 -2.53 -12.62 11.69
CA ASP A 183 -2.00 -11.40 12.28
C ASP A 183 -3.07 -10.29 12.30
N GLY A 184 -3.44 -9.83 13.50
CA GLY A 184 -4.48 -8.81 13.71
C GLY A 184 -4.07 -7.39 13.30
N GLU A 185 -2.77 -7.11 13.15
CA GLU A 185 -2.26 -5.81 12.71
C GLU A 185 -2.26 -5.68 11.19
N VAL A 186 -2.26 -6.82 10.48
CA VAL A 186 -2.25 -6.87 9.02
C VAL A 186 -3.64 -6.50 8.48
N PRO A 187 -3.77 -5.42 7.69
CA PRO A 187 -5.01 -5.07 7.02
C PRO A 187 -5.29 -6.00 5.82
N LEU A 188 -6.55 -6.08 5.42
CA LEU A 188 -6.98 -6.80 4.21
C LEU A 188 -6.43 -6.20 2.91
N ASP A 189 -6.04 -4.92 2.92
CA ASP A 189 -5.58 -4.21 1.73
C ASP A 189 -4.52 -3.16 2.01
N ASN A 190 -3.88 -2.72 0.92
CA ASN A 190 -2.88 -1.65 0.90
C ASN A 190 -3.47 -0.31 0.43
N ASN A 191 -4.79 -0.07 0.57
CA ASN A 191 -5.43 1.17 0.11
C ASN A 191 -4.80 2.41 0.75
N ALA A 192 -4.32 2.25 1.98
CA ALA A 192 -3.60 3.27 2.73
C ALA A 192 -2.35 3.77 1.94
N THR A 193 -1.61 2.86 1.30
CA THR A 193 -0.45 3.17 0.46
C THR A 193 -0.87 3.81 -0.87
N GLU A 194 -1.96 3.33 -1.48
CA GLU A 194 -2.52 3.93 -2.70
C GLU A 194 -2.98 5.38 -2.47
N GLY A 195 -3.54 5.66 -1.29
CA GLY A 195 -3.91 7.00 -0.85
C GLY A 195 -2.72 7.95 -0.85
N SER A 196 -1.58 7.52 -0.30
CA SER A 196 -0.32 8.28 -0.32
C SER A 196 0.18 8.55 -1.75
N LEU A 197 0.02 7.62 -2.67
CA LEU A 197 0.39 7.83 -4.08
C LEU A 197 -0.46 8.88 -4.80
N ARG A 198 -1.67 9.17 -4.30
CA ARG A 198 -2.60 10.10 -4.96
C ARG A 198 -2.06 11.53 -5.00
N SER A 199 -1.43 11.99 -3.91
CA SER A 199 -0.84 13.34 -3.84
C SER A 199 0.23 13.51 -4.92
N LEU A 200 1.15 12.57 -5.06
CA LEU A 200 2.14 12.57 -6.14
C LEU A 200 1.48 12.49 -7.53
N CYS A 201 0.51 11.59 -7.72
CA CYS A 201 -0.13 11.37 -9.02
C CYS A 201 -0.84 12.62 -9.56
N LEU A 202 -1.44 13.43 -8.67
CA LEU A 202 -2.09 14.69 -9.04
C LEU A 202 -1.07 15.76 -9.47
N HIS A 203 0.08 15.83 -8.81
CA HIS A 203 1.02 16.95 -8.99
C HIS A 203 2.19 16.65 -9.93
N LYS A 204 2.50 15.38 -10.22
CA LYS A 204 3.65 14.97 -11.07
C LYS A 204 3.67 15.58 -12.47
N HIS A 205 2.51 16.02 -12.98
CA HIS A 205 2.40 16.68 -14.28
C HIS A 205 2.63 18.19 -14.22
N ALA A 206 2.43 18.80 -13.05
CA ALA A 206 2.66 20.24 -12.83
C ALA A 206 4.12 20.54 -12.48
N TRP A 207 4.83 19.59 -11.87
CA TRP A 207 6.17 19.81 -11.33
C TRP A 207 7.25 19.52 -12.38
N LYS A 208 7.69 20.57 -13.09
CA LYS A 208 8.78 20.49 -14.09
C LYS A 208 10.16 20.10 -13.51
N LEU A 209 10.31 20.09 -12.17
CA LEU A 209 11.53 19.70 -11.46
C LEU A 209 11.82 18.19 -11.52
N ILE A 210 10.83 17.34 -11.81
CA ILE A 210 10.99 15.89 -11.90
C ILE A 210 11.49 15.47 -13.30
N ASP A 211 12.43 16.23 -13.87
CA ASP A 211 12.94 16.00 -15.23
C ASP A 211 14.38 15.45 -15.26
N SER A 212 15.10 15.53 -14.14
CA SER A 212 16.40 14.88 -13.90
C SER A 212 16.32 13.82 -12.80
N ILE A 213 17.32 12.92 -12.75
CA ILE A 213 17.43 11.91 -11.68
C ILE A 213 17.50 12.59 -10.32
N ASP A 214 18.39 13.57 -10.16
CA ASP A 214 18.58 14.28 -8.89
C ASP A 214 17.32 15.02 -8.47
N GLY A 215 16.58 15.60 -9.43
CA GLY A 215 15.30 16.24 -9.20
C GLY A 215 14.22 15.25 -8.73
N ALA A 216 14.20 14.05 -9.31
CA ALA A 216 13.28 12.99 -8.91
C ALA A 216 13.62 12.40 -7.54
N GLN A 217 14.90 12.22 -7.22
CA GLN A 217 15.36 11.79 -5.89
C GLN A 217 15.06 12.85 -4.83
N SER A 218 15.37 14.12 -5.09
CA SER A 218 15.04 15.23 -4.20
C SER A 218 13.53 15.34 -3.97
N SER A 219 12.72 15.14 -5.00
CA SER A 219 11.26 15.11 -4.88
C SER A 219 10.81 13.96 -3.97
N ALA A 220 11.39 12.76 -4.12
CA ALA A 220 11.06 11.61 -3.28
C ALA A 220 11.35 11.90 -1.79
N ILE A 221 12.48 12.53 -1.48
CA ILE A 221 12.82 12.97 -0.11
C ILE A 221 11.79 13.98 0.42
N ILE A 222 11.49 15.03 -0.36
CA ILE A 222 10.54 16.08 0.06
C ILE A 222 9.14 15.51 0.27
N TYR A 223 8.67 14.62 -0.62
CA TYR A 223 7.39 13.93 -0.44
C TYR A 223 7.39 13.06 0.81
N SER A 224 8.48 12.35 1.09
CA SER A 224 8.60 11.51 2.29
C SER A 224 8.44 12.34 3.57
N ILE A 225 9.20 13.44 3.68
CA ILE A 225 9.12 14.35 4.83
C ILE A 225 7.72 14.98 4.94
N THR A 226 7.18 15.46 3.82
CA THR A 226 5.88 16.16 3.78
C THR A 226 4.72 15.25 4.14
N GLU A 227 4.64 14.06 3.54
CA GLU A 227 3.52 13.13 3.75
C GLU A 227 3.63 12.45 5.13
N THR A 228 4.84 12.17 5.60
CA THR A 228 5.07 11.75 7.00
C THR A 228 4.62 12.84 7.97
N ALA A 229 4.99 14.11 7.76
CA ALA A 229 4.54 15.22 8.61
C ALA A 229 3.00 15.34 8.65
N LYS A 230 2.33 15.20 7.50
CA LYS A 230 0.86 15.19 7.45
C LYS A 230 0.26 14.02 8.24
N ALA A 231 0.82 12.83 8.09
CA ALA A 231 0.37 11.64 8.80
C ALA A 231 0.53 11.78 10.33
N ASN A 232 1.52 12.56 10.78
CA ASN A 232 1.76 12.90 12.19
C ASN A 232 1.00 14.18 12.64
N ASN A 233 -0.03 14.62 11.91
CA ASN A 233 -0.85 15.80 12.23
C ASN A 233 -0.08 17.13 12.30
N LEU A 234 1.01 17.27 11.55
CA LEU A 234 1.74 18.52 11.45
C LEU A 234 1.28 19.36 10.26
N ASN A 235 1.46 20.68 10.36
CA ASN A 235 1.35 21.59 9.23
C ASN A 235 2.66 21.51 8.41
N PRO A 236 2.64 21.01 7.16
CA PRO A 236 3.87 20.71 6.44
C PRO A 236 4.74 21.95 6.17
N PHE A 237 4.13 23.08 5.86
CA PHE A 237 4.88 24.31 5.61
C PHE A 237 5.63 24.78 6.85
N ARG A 238 4.95 24.80 8.00
CA ARG A 238 5.55 25.26 9.26
C ARG A 238 6.61 24.29 9.76
N TYR A 239 6.34 22.99 9.64
CA TYR A 239 7.29 21.95 9.97
C TYR A 239 8.55 22.03 9.10
N LEU A 240 8.41 22.10 7.77
CA LEU A 240 9.55 22.26 6.86
C LEU A 240 10.35 23.53 7.15
N LYS A 241 9.66 24.65 7.41
CA LYS A 241 10.34 25.91 7.79
C LYS A 241 11.14 25.72 9.08
N TYR A 242 10.57 25.07 10.08
CA TYR A 242 11.23 24.82 11.36
C TYR A 242 12.47 23.95 11.19
N ILE A 243 12.32 22.76 10.59
CA ILE A 243 13.46 21.84 10.44
C ILE A 243 14.59 22.47 9.61
N LEU A 244 14.28 23.19 8.52
CA LEU A 244 15.30 23.85 7.71
C LEU A 244 15.99 25.00 8.44
N THR A 245 15.30 25.65 9.38
CA THR A 245 15.89 26.69 10.24
C THR A 245 16.86 26.06 11.23
N VAL A 246 16.43 25.01 11.94
CA VAL A 246 17.28 24.30 12.90
C VAL A 246 18.46 23.62 12.22
N MET A 247 18.25 22.93 11.09
CA MET A 247 19.33 22.28 10.34
C MET A 247 20.41 23.25 9.87
N LYS A 248 20.09 24.54 9.68
CA LYS A 248 21.10 25.55 9.35
C LYS A 248 22.07 25.79 10.51
N GLU A 249 21.62 25.64 11.75
CA GLU A 249 22.44 25.83 12.95
C GLU A 249 23.39 24.65 13.19
N HIS A 250 23.07 23.47 12.64
CA HIS A 250 23.81 22.22 12.79
C HIS A 250 24.58 21.78 11.52
N GLN A 251 24.91 22.70 10.61
CA GLN A 251 25.55 22.34 9.32
C GLN A 251 26.95 21.74 9.48
N GLU A 252 27.70 22.19 10.49
CA GLU A 252 29.06 21.76 10.78
C GLU A 252 29.10 20.59 11.79
N ASP A 253 27.94 20.18 12.30
CA ASP A 253 27.85 19.11 13.27
C ASP A 253 28.12 17.76 12.61
N THR A 254 28.95 16.97 13.28
CA THR A 254 29.24 15.58 12.88
C THR A 254 28.38 14.56 13.63
N ASP A 255 27.68 15.03 14.67
CA ASP A 255 26.74 14.27 15.47
C ASP A 255 25.31 14.63 15.08
N TYR A 256 24.55 13.63 14.64
CA TYR A 256 23.19 13.80 14.12
C TYR A 256 22.09 13.44 15.11
N ARG A 257 22.41 13.22 16.39
CA ARG A 257 21.42 12.90 17.43
C ARG A 257 20.33 13.96 17.60
N PHE A 258 20.63 15.23 17.33
CA PHE A 258 19.64 16.31 17.35
C PHE A 258 18.48 16.08 16.36
N MET A 259 18.67 15.25 15.32
CA MET A 259 17.60 14.93 14.37
C MET A 259 16.44 14.17 15.02
N GLU A 260 16.68 13.42 16.10
CA GLU A 260 15.61 12.72 16.81
C GLU A 260 14.54 13.71 17.31
N GLU A 261 14.98 14.88 17.74
CA GLU A 261 14.12 15.97 18.22
C GLU A 261 13.31 16.63 17.10
N LEU A 262 13.78 16.49 15.85
CA LEU A 262 13.14 17.04 14.65
C LEU A 262 12.16 16.06 14.00
N LEU A 263 12.11 14.79 14.45
CA LEU A 263 11.24 13.79 13.85
C LEU A 263 9.76 14.17 13.95
N PRO A 264 8.91 13.79 12.98
CA PRO A 264 7.49 14.20 12.96
C PRO A 264 6.66 13.81 14.19
N TRP A 265 7.08 12.79 14.93
CA TRP A 265 6.45 12.31 16.17
C TRP A 265 7.13 12.84 17.45
N SER A 266 8.16 13.67 17.33
CA SER A 266 8.88 14.23 18.49
C SER A 266 7.97 15.16 19.29
N GLU A 267 7.93 14.95 20.61
CA GLU A 267 7.21 15.82 21.55
C GLU A 267 7.85 17.20 21.68
N GLN A 268 9.12 17.33 21.29
CA GLN A 268 9.88 18.58 21.37
C GLN A 268 9.54 19.56 20.23
N LEU A 269 8.77 19.13 19.23
CA LEU A 269 8.38 20.00 18.13
C LEU A 269 7.54 21.19 18.63
N PRO A 270 7.86 22.43 18.20
CA PRO A 270 7.10 23.60 18.61
C PRO A 270 5.61 23.50 18.23
N GLU A 271 4.73 24.00 19.09
CA GLU A 271 3.27 24.00 18.87
C GLU A 271 2.84 24.64 17.54
N ILE A 272 3.62 25.60 17.02
CA ILE A 272 3.36 26.22 15.72
C ILE A 272 3.37 25.20 14.57
N CYS A 273 4.15 24.13 14.68
CA CYS A 273 4.27 23.06 13.70
C CYS A 273 3.04 22.16 13.70
N LYS A 274 2.28 22.07 14.79
CA LYS A 274 1.09 21.21 14.88
C LYS A 274 -0.04 21.78 14.04
N SER A 275 -0.79 20.89 13.38
CA SER A 275 -1.96 21.29 12.60
C SER A 275 -3.12 21.69 13.51
N LYS A 276 -3.80 22.79 13.20
CA LYS A 276 -5.00 23.24 13.93
C LYS A 276 -6.23 22.37 13.64
N THR A 277 -6.21 21.65 12.53
CA THR A 277 -7.22 20.69 12.11
C THR A 277 -6.59 19.31 12.10
N LYS A 278 -7.10 18.37 12.91
CA LYS A 278 -6.80 16.95 12.74
C LYS A 278 -7.29 16.57 11.35
N THR A 279 -6.37 16.23 10.45
CA THR A 279 -6.76 15.80 9.11
C THR A 279 -7.15 14.33 9.24
N THR A 280 -8.44 14.05 9.30
CA THR A 280 -8.99 12.69 9.35
C THR A 280 -8.84 12.02 7.98
N ASN A 281 -7.62 11.78 7.53
CA ASN A 281 -7.33 10.98 6.34
C ASN A 281 -6.15 10.06 6.67
N VAL A 282 -6.43 8.98 7.40
CA VAL A 282 -5.52 7.83 7.56
C VAL A 282 -6.24 6.56 7.11
#